data_AF-A0A8T9BWK8-F1
#
_entry.id   AF-A0A8T9BWK8-F1
#
_cell.length_a   1.000
_cell.length_b   1.000
_cell.length_c   1.000
_cell.angle_alpha   90.00
_cell.angle_beta   90.00
_cell.angle_gamma   90.00
#
_symmetry.space_group_name_H-M   'P 1'
#
loop_
_entity.id
_entity.type
_entity.pdbx_description
1 polymer ?
#
loop_
_entity_poly.entity_id
_entity_poly.type
_entity_poly.pdbx_seq_one_letter_code
_entity_poly.pdbx_strand_id
1 'polypeptide(L)'
;MILSFLIFASSVLASPIFNKRFYDNDHNGIPDLCYTNGDVVSCLLSESSYVWTTFTASSSTVAPSPVSTTAPATTSAASITSAAATPSSTTIYPTGSLPDANTWKANNGTKWHVSTVGSLYSSTVSNLGWDNGRTSTLNNKSFWIFGDVLAFDGMQNGLSTGPSFYVTQDEMLRVDMGEITNLNNVLLAPPAASDPAPTNPWPFLGLSTGNAVEVSPGIGLGFVWEISRNTSGTGPDRGLGMYRATLGDETPIGNRTGPLIAGPDALPVGIMTIMAAEGYVYTYTNKNGPDGIVVGRAVVADAFNPNAYEFLNLKGTWVQGIPSYADAKLNYGVAGDVVPISYGQGSAMWSNYLEKYMLFTGELGSAMMFYTSETPYGPFAGPYVIETVLGYGVNVHPFWSPDGSHKTLYISSGWNNTIHMYKLDFDY
;
A
#
# COMPACT_ATOMS: atom_id res chain seq x y z
N MET A 1 19.03 32.90 -44.02
CA MET A 1 18.01 32.96 -42.95
C MET A 1 16.84 32.11 -43.43
N ILE A 2 16.82 30.82 -43.08
CA ILE A 2 15.81 29.86 -43.53
C ILE A 2 14.95 29.54 -42.30
N LEU A 3 13.67 29.86 -42.40
CA LEU A 3 12.67 29.67 -41.36
C LEU A 3 11.98 28.32 -41.63
N SER A 4 12.32 27.28 -40.85
CA SER A 4 11.65 25.99 -40.89
C SER A 4 10.50 25.97 -39.88
N PHE A 5 9.27 25.85 -40.37
CA PHE A 5 8.09 25.53 -39.57
C PHE A 5 8.06 24.02 -39.30
N LEU A 6 8.21 23.61 -38.03
CA LEU A 6 7.82 22.28 -37.57
C LEU A 6 6.36 22.33 -37.12
N ILE A 7 5.50 21.58 -37.80
CA ILE A 7 4.14 21.29 -37.36
C ILE A 7 4.23 20.07 -36.44
N PHE A 8 4.00 20.26 -35.14
CA PHE A 8 3.78 19.14 -34.21
C PHE A 8 2.32 18.71 -34.29
N ALA A 9 2.07 17.54 -34.88
CA ALA A 9 0.80 16.84 -34.77
C ALA A 9 0.62 16.37 -33.32
N SER A 10 -0.37 16.92 -32.63
CA SER A 10 -0.74 16.53 -31.27
C SER A 10 -1.59 15.25 -31.36
N SER A 11 -0.99 14.09 -31.07
CA SER A 11 -1.73 12.87 -30.82
C SER A 11 -2.30 12.93 -29.40
N VAL A 12 -3.59 13.27 -29.29
CA VAL A 12 -4.36 13.15 -28.05
C VAL A 12 -4.54 11.66 -27.76
N LEU A 13 -3.67 11.10 -26.92
CA LEU A 13 -3.92 9.79 -26.31
C LEU A 13 -4.99 9.99 -25.24
N ALA A 14 -6.24 9.72 -25.60
CA ALA A 14 -7.32 9.61 -24.65
C ALA A 14 -6.97 8.51 -23.63
N SER A 15 -6.92 8.87 -22.34
CA SER A 15 -6.86 7.88 -21.26
C SER A 15 -7.97 6.84 -21.45
N PRO A 16 -7.73 5.54 -21.20
CA PRO A 16 -8.77 4.54 -21.33
C PRO A 16 -9.89 4.89 -20.36
N ILE A 17 -11.02 5.34 -20.90
CA ILE A 17 -12.25 5.56 -20.15
C ILE A 17 -12.68 4.19 -19.64
N PHE A 18 -12.64 3.99 -18.32
CA PHE A 18 -13.21 2.81 -17.68
C PHE A 18 -14.72 2.82 -17.93
N ASN A 19 -15.18 1.97 -18.85
CA ASN A 19 -16.61 1.75 -19.02
C ASN A 19 -17.04 0.74 -17.97
N LYS A 20 -17.70 1.22 -16.91
CA LYS A 20 -18.47 0.36 -16.01
C LYS A 20 -19.55 -0.34 -16.85
N ARG A 21 -19.51 -1.67 -16.86
CA ARG A 21 -20.48 -2.49 -17.57
C ARG A 21 -20.96 -3.60 -16.66
N PHE A 22 -22.18 -4.05 -16.93
CA PHE A 22 -22.77 -5.18 -16.23
C PHE A 22 -22.80 -6.37 -17.18
N TYR A 23 -22.18 -7.48 -16.79
CA TYR A 23 -22.16 -8.74 -17.55
C TYR A 23 -22.59 -9.85 -16.61
N ASP A 24 -23.48 -10.75 -17.03
CA ASP A 24 -23.74 -11.99 -16.29
C ASP A 24 -22.69 -13.03 -16.71
N ASN A 25 -21.51 -12.99 -16.09
CA ASN A 25 -20.36 -13.77 -16.53
C ASN A 25 -20.43 -15.22 -16.04
N ASP A 26 -21.05 -15.47 -14.89
CA ASP A 26 -21.27 -16.83 -14.37
C ASP A 26 -22.61 -17.45 -14.82
N HIS A 27 -23.41 -16.72 -15.60
CA HIS A 27 -24.69 -17.15 -16.17
C HIS A 27 -25.73 -17.50 -15.11
N ASN A 28 -25.66 -16.86 -13.94
CA ASN A 28 -26.62 -17.06 -12.85
C ASN A 28 -27.90 -16.21 -12.99
N GLY A 29 -27.97 -15.35 -14.03
CA GLY A 29 -29.08 -14.45 -14.30
C GLY A 29 -28.99 -13.09 -13.58
N ILE A 30 -27.90 -12.83 -12.84
CA ILE A 30 -27.63 -11.59 -12.12
C ILE A 30 -26.45 -10.89 -12.82
N PRO A 31 -26.58 -9.63 -13.24
CA PRO A 31 -25.48 -8.92 -13.86
C PRO A 31 -24.34 -8.63 -12.87
N ASP A 32 -23.14 -9.12 -13.16
CA ASP A 32 -21.91 -8.83 -12.41
C ASP A 32 -21.38 -7.44 -12.73
N LEU A 33 -20.83 -6.77 -11.71
CA LEU A 33 -20.14 -5.49 -11.89
C LEU A 33 -18.77 -5.73 -12.53
N CYS A 34 -18.55 -5.20 -13.73
CA CYS A 34 -17.29 -5.38 -14.44
C CYS A 34 -16.60 -4.07 -14.83
N TYR A 35 -15.27 -4.13 -14.84
CA TYR A 35 -14.37 -3.07 -15.25
C TYR A 35 -13.56 -3.53 -16.46
N THR A 36 -13.57 -2.74 -17.53
CA THR A 36 -12.78 -3.02 -18.73
C THR A 36 -11.50 -2.17 -18.74
N ASN A 37 -10.34 -2.79 -18.94
CA ASN A 37 -9.05 -2.13 -19.16
C ASN A 37 -8.40 -2.68 -20.44
N GLY A 38 -8.55 -1.96 -21.55
CA GLY A 38 -8.20 -2.49 -22.87
C GLY A 38 -9.01 -3.74 -23.17
N ASP A 39 -8.32 -4.84 -23.49
CA ASP A 39 -8.93 -6.13 -23.78
C ASP A 39 -9.24 -6.96 -22.53
N VAL A 40 -8.84 -6.55 -21.33
CA VAL A 40 -9.10 -7.32 -20.10
C VAL A 40 -10.38 -6.81 -19.44
N VAL A 41 -11.31 -7.73 -19.16
CA VAL A 41 -12.53 -7.49 -18.39
C VAL A 41 -12.38 -8.17 -17.04
N SER A 42 -12.52 -7.41 -15.96
CA SER A 42 -12.54 -7.93 -14.58
C SER A 42 -13.95 -7.80 -14.03
N CYS A 43 -14.58 -8.92 -13.63
CA CYS A 43 -15.94 -8.97 -13.11
C CYS A 43 -15.97 -9.44 -11.66
N LEU A 44 -16.78 -8.77 -10.84
CA LEU A 44 -17.06 -9.16 -9.46
C LEU A 44 -18.22 -10.15 -9.45
N LEU A 45 -17.93 -11.43 -9.23
CA LEU A 45 -18.92 -12.53 -9.27
C LEU A 45 -19.83 -12.56 -8.05
N SER A 46 -19.39 -11.95 -6.94
CA SER A 46 -20.17 -11.91 -5.71
C SER A 46 -19.72 -10.76 -4.84
N GLU A 47 -20.65 -9.87 -4.51
CA GLU A 47 -20.43 -8.76 -3.58
C GLU A 47 -20.19 -9.25 -2.14
N SER A 48 -20.69 -10.43 -1.77
CA SER A 48 -20.54 -10.96 -0.40
C SER A 48 -19.20 -11.66 -0.15
N SER A 49 -18.56 -12.19 -1.20
CA SER A 49 -17.27 -12.90 -1.09
C SER A 49 -16.11 -12.21 -1.79
N TYR A 50 -16.36 -11.08 -2.46
CA TYR A 50 -15.36 -10.31 -3.21
C TYR A 50 -14.55 -11.15 -4.20
N VAL A 51 -15.19 -12.15 -4.81
CA VAL A 51 -14.53 -13.03 -5.78
C VAL A 51 -14.53 -12.35 -7.14
N TRP A 52 -13.34 -12.10 -7.66
CA TRP A 52 -13.13 -11.52 -8.99
C TRP A 52 -12.75 -12.59 -10.00
N THR A 53 -13.21 -12.42 -11.24
CA THR A 53 -12.74 -13.16 -12.39
C THR A 53 -12.28 -12.22 -13.49
N THR A 54 -11.37 -12.67 -14.35
CA THR A 54 -10.85 -11.89 -15.46
C THR A 54 -10.91 -12.68 -16.75
N PHE A 55 -11.33 -12.06 -17.84
CA PHE A 55 -11.28 -12.65 -19.18
C PHE A 55 -10.91 -11.60 -20.23
N THR A 56 -10.45 -12.07 -21.39
CA THR A 56 -10.12 -11.18 -22.51
C THR A 56 -11.36 -10.97 -23.39
N ALA A 57 -11.73 -9.72 -23.67
CA ALA A 57 -12.92 -9.37 -24.46
C ALA A 57 -12.92 -10.01 -25.86
N SER A 58 -11.74 -10.28 -26.44
CA SER A 58 -11.57 -10.90 -27.75
C SER A 58 -11.81 -12.42 -27.77
N SER A 59 -11.97 -13.10 -26.63
CA SER A 59 -12.29 -14.53 -26.56
C SER A 59 -13.79 -14.85 -26.40
N SER A 60 -14.66 -13.84 -26.24
CA SER A 60 -16.11 -14.04 -26.19
C SER A 60 -16.73 -13.93 -27.59
N THR A 61 -17.00 -15.07 -28.23
CA THR A 61 -17.68 -15.16 -29.54
C THR A 61 -19.20 -15.15 -29.43
N VAL A 62 -19.76 -14.87 -28.26
CA VAL A 62 -21.23 -14.79 -28.06
C VAL A 62 -21.63 -13.35 -27.82
N ALA A 63 -22.18 -12.72 -28.85
CA ALA A 63 -22.79 -11.40 -28.74
C ALA A 63 -24.02 -11.49 -27.81
N PRO A 64 -24.09 -10.72 -26.70
CA PRO A 64 -25.28 -10.70 -25.87
C PRO A 64 -26.40 -9.94 -26.59
N SER A 65 -27.58 -10.55 -26.63
CA SER A 65 -28.80 -9.88 -27.07
C SER A 65 -29.20 -8.79 -26.06
N PRO A 66 -29.67 -7.61 -26.49
CA PRO A 66 -30.13 -6.58 -25.58
C PRO A 66 -31.40 -7.06 -24.87
N VAL A 67 -31.33 -7.28 -23.56
CA VAL A 67 -32.51 -7.58 -22.73
C VAL A 67 -33.29 -6.28 -22.53
N SER A 68 -34.47 -6.23 -23.12
CA SER A 68 -35.43 -5.14 -22.96
C SER A 68 -36.03 -5.17 -21.56
N THR A 69 -35.85 -4.10 -20.80
CA THR A 69 -36.44 -3.90 -19.48
C THR A 69 -37.90 -3.46 -19.60
N THR A 70 -38.85 -4.37 -19.39
CA THR A 70 -40.20 -4.00 -18.95
C THR A 70 -40.78 -5.03 -17.96
N ALA A 71 -41.42 -4.46 -16.93
CA ALA A 71 -42.34 -5.03 -15.93
C ALA A 71 -41.77 -5.51 -14.58
N PRO A 72 -42.46 -5.20 -13.46
CA PRO A 72 -42.03 -5.52 -12.11
C PRO A 72 -42.53 -6.91 -11.68
N ALA A 73 -41.64 -7.74 -11.14
CA ALA A 73 -42.01 -9.01 -10.52
C ALA A 73 -41.73 -8.97 -9.02
N THR A 74 -42.82 -9.04 -8.25
CA THR A 74 -42.85 -9.45 -6.84
C THR A 74 -42.06 -10.73 -6.62
N THR A 75 -41.04 -10.70 -5.76
CA THR A 75 -40.31 -11.89 -5.31
C THR A 75 -40.70 -12.24 -3.87
N SER A 76 -41.37 -13.38 -3.74
CA SER A 76 -41.45 -14.15 -2.50
C SER A 76 -40.08 -14.74 -2.16
N ALA A 77 -39.76 -14.77 -0.87
CA ALA A 77 -38.55 -15.35 -0.33
C ALA A 77 -38.46 -16.85 -0.68
N ALA A 78 -37.43 -17.22 -1.45
CA ALA A 78 -37.02 -18.60 -1.66
C ALA A 78 -35.74 -18.86 -0.85
N SER A 79 -35.79 -19.89 -0.03
CA SER A 79 -34.70 -20.38 0.80
C SER A 79 -33.56 -20.89 -0.08
N ILE A 80 -32.39 -20.25 -0.01
CA ILE A 80 -31.19 -20.67 -0.73
C ILE A 80 -30.55 -21.83 0.04
N THR A 81 -30.59 -23.02 -0.55
CA THR A 81 -29.76 -24.15 -0.15
C THR A 81 -28.31 -23.85 -0.51
N SER A 82 -27.49 -23.65 0.53
CA SER A 82 -26.03 -23.54 0.50
C SER A 82 -25.40 -24.68 -0.31
N ALA A 83 -24.85 -24.36 -1.48
CA ALA A 83 -23.91 -25.24 -2.17
C ALA A 83 -22.62 -25.31 -1.35
N ALA A 84 -22.21 -26.52 -0.99
CA ALA A 84 -21.00 -26.76 -0.20
C ALA A 84 -19.76 -26.28 -0.96
N ALA A 85 -19.11 -25.25 -0.44
CA ALA A 85 -17.78 -24.85 -0.87
C ALA A 85 -16.80 -26.00 -0.63
N THR A 86 -16.05 -26.36 -1.66
CA THR A 86 -14.91 -27.26 -1.57
C THR A 86 -13.99 -26.78 -0.44
N PRO A 87 -13.59 -27.63 0.52
CA PRO A 87 -12.77 -27.19 1.64
C PRO A 87 -11.40 -26.78 1.10
N SER A 88 -11.13 -25.47 1.04
CA SER A 88 -9.77 -24.95 1.02
C SER A 88 -9.06 -25.57 2.20
N SER A 89 -7.94 -26.26 1.96
CA SER A 89 -7.14 -26.84 3.03
C SER A 89 -6.81 -25.73 4.02
N THR A 90 -7.42 -25.77 5.21
CA THR A 90 -7.07 -24.86 6.29
C THR A 90 -5.65 -25.20 6.72
N THR A 91 -4.68 -24.44 6.23
CA THR A 91 -3.31 -24.52 6.73
C THR A 91 -3.35 -24.17 8.21
N ILE A 92 -3.07 -25.14 9.07
CA ILE A 92 -3.01 -24.93 10.51
C ILE A 92 -1.61 -24.38 10.81
N TYR A 93 -1.54 -23.12 11.20
CA TYR A 93 -0.30 -22.49 11.67
C TYR A 93 -0.09 -22.76 13.15
N PRO A 94 1.17 -22.79 13.64
CA PRO A 94 1.41 -22.68 15.07
C PRO A 94 0.85 -21.36 15.58
N THR A 95 0.33 -21.35 16.80
CA THR A 95 -0.22 -20.15 17.45
C THR A 95 0.48 -19.89 18.77
N GLY A 96 0.63 -18.62 19.14
CA GLY A 96 1.17 -18.18 20.42
C GLY A 96 0.43 -16.96 20.95
N SER A 97 0.65 -16.63 22.23
CA SER A 97 0.03 -15.48 22.89
C SER A 97 1.09 -14.55 23.47
N LEU A 98 0.97 -13.25 23.21
CA LEU A 98 1.87 -12.27 23.82
C LEU A 98 1.55 -12.08 25.31
N PRO A 99 2.58 -11.91 26.16
CA PRO A 99 2.41 -11.51 27.54
C PRO A 99 2.15 -9.99 27.65
N ASP A 100 2.08 -9.48 28.87
CA ASP A 100 2.17 -8.03 29.13
C ASP A 100 3.56 -7.46 28.74
N ALA A 101 3.65 -6.14 28.59
CA ALA A 101 4.87 -5.47 28.12
C ALA A 101 6.10 -5.66 29.05
N ASN A 102 5.89 -5.81 30.36
CA ASN A 102 7.00 -6.04 31.30
C ASN A 102 7.53 -7.47 31.17
N THR A 103 6.63 -8.46 31.13
CA THR A 103 6.99 -9.85 30.87
C THR A 103 7.60 -10.02 29.48
N TRP A 104 7.10 -9.31 28.46
CA TRP A 104 7.71 -9.26 27.12
C TRP A 104 9.18 -8.86 27.21
N LYS A 105 9.49 -7.75 27.88
CA LYS A 105 10.88 -7.30 28.04
C LYS A 105 11.76 -8.34 28.74
N ALA A 106 11.24 -9.00 29.79
CA ALA A 106 11.97 -10.04 30.53
C ALA A 106 12.23 -11.30 29.70
N ASN A 107 11.41 -11.54 28.68
CA ASN A 107 11.45 -12.72 27.82
C ASN A 107 12.43 -12.62 26.62
N ASN A 108 13.08 -11.46 26.42
CA ASN A 108 14.06 -11.30 25.34
C ASN A 108 15.21 -12.30 25.48
N GLY A 109 15.53 -13.01 24.40
CA GLY A 109 16.54 -14.08 24.35
C GLY A 109 16.04 -15.45 24.80
N THR A 110 14.77 -15.59 25.22
CA THR A 110 14.20 -16.88 25.66
C THR A 110 12.88 -17.24 24.99
N LYS A 111 11.93 -16.30 24.89
CA LYS A 111 10.63 -16.49 24.22
C LYS A 111 10.45 -15.64 22.98
N TRP A 112 11.33 -14.68 22.77
CA TRP A 112 11.48 -14.00 21.51
C TRP A 112 12.91 -13.49 21.44
N HIS A 113 13.38 -13.23 20.22
CA HIS A 113 14.66 -12.55 20.04
C HIS A 113 14.66 -11.81 18.69
N VAL A 114 15.47 -10.77 18.63
CA VAL A 114 15.75 -10.04 17.39
C VAL A 114 17.22 -10.24 17.02
N SER A 115 17.50 -10.41 15.73
CA SER A 115 18.85 -10.51 15.20
C SER A 115 18.99 -9.68 13.93
N THR A 116 20.17 -9.12 13.69
CA THR A 116 20.47 -8.38 12.45
C THR A 116 20.71 -9.37 11.32
N VAL A 117 20.03 -9.18 10.20
CA VAL A 117 20.25 -9.98 8.98
C VAL A 117 21.32 -9.33 8.11
N GLY A 118 21.25 -8.01 7.91
CA GLY A 118 22.18 -7.26 7.08
C GLY A 118 21.56 -5.97 6.57
N SER A 119 22.19 -5.36 5.56
CA SER A 119 21.67 -4.14 4.91
C SER A 119 21.20 -4.45 3.50
N LEU A 120 20.18 -3.73 3.05
CA LEU A 120 19.78 -3.75 1.63
C LEU A 120 20.92 -3.23 0.76
N TYR A 121 21.08 -3.84 -0.41
CA TYR A 121 22.06 -3.44 -1.40
C TYR A 121 21.53 -3.69 -2.82
N SER A 122 22.05 -2.97 -3.81
CA SER A 122 21.78 -3.28 -5.21
C SER A 122 22.89 -4.16 -5.78
N SER A 123 22.48 -5.19 -6.52
CA SER A 123 23.40 -6.04 -7.29
C SER A 123 23.78 -5.45 -8.64
N THR A 124 23.04 -4.45 -9.12
CA THR A 124 23.20 -3.87 -10.46
C THR A 124 23.98 -2.56 -10.42
N VAL A 125 23.60 -1.66 -9.51
CA VAL A 125 24.23 -0.34 -9.36
C VAL A 125 24.91 -0.30 -8.01
N SER A 126 26.23 -0.30 -8.01
CA SER A 126 26.99 -0.13 -6.77
C SER A 126 26.76 1.26 -6.18
N ASN A 127 26.85 1.35 -4.84
CA ASN A 127 26.84 2.62 -4.12
C ASN A 127 25.53 3.44 -4.24
N LEU A 128 24.41 2.77 -3.94
CA LEU A 128 23.10 3.40 -3.78
C LEU A 128 22.76 3.64 -2.31
N GLY A 129 22.11 4.77 -2.07
CA GLY A 129 21.40 5.10 -0.86
C GLY A 129 19.91 4.78 -0.98
N TRP A 130 19.32 4.31 0.10
CA TRP A 130 17.94 3.85 0.17
C TRP A 130 17.18 4.56 1.29
N ASP A 131 15.93 4.88 1.02
CA ASP A 131 14.98 5.41 1.97
C ASP A 131 13.65 4.63 1.87
N ASN A 132 13.00 4.39 3.00
CA ASN A 132 11.65 3.82 3.13
C ASN A 132 11.32 2.58 2.30
N GLY A 133 12.13 1.54 2.40
CA GLY A 133 11.91 0.26 1.71
C GLY A 133 10.76 -0.54 2.30
N ARG A 134 9.59 -0.47 1.66
CA ARG A 134 8.40 -1.26 1.98
C ARG A 134 8.24 -2.37 0.96
N THR A 135 7.62 -3.48 1.35
CA THR A 135 7.21 -4.50 0.39
C THR A 135 5.71 -4.48 0.16
N SER A 136 5.31 -4.96 -1.01
CA SER A 136 3.91 -5.18 -1.39
C SER A 136 3.84 -6.48 -2.17
N THR A 137 2.68 -7.12 -2.15
CA THR A 137 2.44 -8.37 -2.87
C THR A 137 1.13 -8.26 -3.63
N LEU A 138 1.17 -8.51 -4.94
CA LEU A 138 0.01 -8.60 -5.80
C LEU A 138 0.10 -9.93 -6.56
N ASN A 139 -0.96 -10.73 -6.57
CA ASN A 139 -1.04 -12.03 -7.22
C ASN A 139 0.17 -12.93 -6.91
N ASN A 140 0.53 -13.01 -5.63
CA ASN A 140 1.71 -13.74 -5.12
C ASN A 140 3.07 -13.26 -5.67
N LYS A 141 3.14 -12.12 -6.35
CA LYS A 141 4.38 -11.48 -6.79
C LYS A 141 4.70 -10.29 -5.89
N SER A 142 5.82 -10.38 -5.19
CA SER A 142 6.27 -9.35 -4.25
C SER A 142 7.21 -8.35 -4.91
N PHE A 143 7.14 -7.10 -4.46
CA PHE A 143 8.01 -6.03 -4.91
C PHE A 143 8.28 -5.03 -3.80
N TRP A 144 9.42 -4.36 -3.91
CA TRP A 144 9.83 -3.23 -3.12
C TRP A 144 9.19 -1.93 -3.63
N ILE A 145 8.89 -1.02 -2.70
CA ILE A 145 8.59 0.38 -2.95
C ILE A 145 9.48 1.17 -2.01
N PHE A 146 10.29 2.07 -2.56
CA PHE A 146 11.19 2.93 -1.79
C PHE A 146 10.68 4.37 -1.77
N GLY A 147 11.13 5.15 -0.80
CA GLY A 147 11.05 6.61 -0.82
C GLY A 147 12.12 7.16 -1.75
N ASP A 148 13.12 7.84 -1.21
CA ASP A 148 14.27 8.32 -1.97
C ASP A 148 15.27 7.19 -2.28
N VAL A 149 15.70 7.07 -3.54
CA VAL A 149 16.84 6.25 -3.95
C VAL A 149 17.83 7.15 -4.68
N LEU A 150 19.06 7.20 -4.17
CA LEU A 150 20.10 8.11 -4.66
C LEU A 150 21.40 7.36 -4.98
N ALA A 151 22.07 7.76 -6.06
CA ALA A 151 23.42 7.28 -6.35
C ALA A 151 24.48 8.18 -5.70
N PHE A 152 25.41 7.60 -4.94
CA PHE A 152 26.47 8.33 -4.25
C PHE A 152 27.65 8.73 -5.16
N ASP A 153 27.85 8.02 -6.27
CA ASP A 153 28.94 8.29 -7.23
C ASP A 153 28.67 9.50 -8.15
N GLY A 154 27.65 10.29 -7.83
CA GLY A 154 27.29 11.55 -8.47
C GLY A 154 25.83 11.56 -8.93
N MET A 155 25.16 12.71 -8.77
CA MET A 155 23.76 12.92 -9.18
C MET A 155 23.49 12.68 -10.69
N GLN A 156 24.52 12.38 -11.49
CA GLN A 156 24.38 12.02 -12.91
C GLN A 156 23.57 10.71 -13.11
N ASN A 157 23.56 9.83 -12.10
CA ASN A 157 22.74 8.61 -12.10
C ASN A 157 21.37 8.78 -11.39
N GLY A 158 21.07 10.00 -10.95
CA GLY A 158 19.72 10.43 -10.57
C GLY A 158 19.29 10.22 -9.12
N LEU A 159 18.25 10.95 -8.74
CA LEU A 159 17.43 10.73 -7.55
C LEU A 159 16.07 10.24 -8.05
N SER A 160 15.59 9.12 -7.53
CA SER A 160 14.18 8.75 -7.66
C SER A 160 13.47 8.91 -6.34
N THR A 161 12.23 9.39 -6.37
CA THR A 161 11.36 9.49 -5.19
C THR A 161 10.15 8.59 -5.45
N GLY A 162 10.07 7.42 -4.83
CA GLY A 162 9.03 6.43 -5.11
C GLY A 162 9.36 5.32 -6.14
N PRO A 163 10.61 4.85 -6.33
CA PRO A 163 10.85 3.74 -7.26
C PRO A 163 10.35 2.41 -6.67
N SER A 164 10.10 1.45 -7.56
CA SER A 164 9.72 0.09 -7.17
C SER A 164 10.42 -0.96 -8.02
N PHE A 165 10.77 -2.08 -7.40
CA PHE A 165 11.52 -3.17 -8.03
C PHE A 165 10.98 -4.50 -7.55
N TYR A 166 10.98 -5.53 -8.39
CA TYR A 166 10.59 -6.86 -7.94
C TYR A 166 11.54 -7.38 -6.85
N VAL A 167 10.96 -8.13 -5.90
CA VAL A 167 11.73 -8.81 -4.86
C VAL A 167 12.48 -9.99 -5.45
N THR A 168 13.75 -10.16 -5.08
CA THR A 168 14.44 -11.45 -5.26
C THR A 168 13.96 -12.41 -4.19
N GLN A 169 13.18 -13.44 -4.58
CA GLN A 169 12.53 -14.32 -3.59
C GLN A 169 13.51 -15.01 -2.65
N ASP A 170 14.65 -15.49 -3.18
CA ASP A 170 15.65 -16.23 -2.42
C ASP A 170 16.69 -15.34 -1.70
N GLU A 171 16.64 -14.02 -1.90
CA GLU A 171 17.68 -13.11 -1.41
C GLU A 171 17.11 -11.77 -0.93
N MET A 172 16.65 -11.73 0.33
CA MET A 172 15.92 -10.58 0.88
C MET A 172 16.72 -9.26 0.91
N LEU A 173 18.05 -9.33 0.97
CA LEU A 173 18.90 -8.14 1.05
C LEU A 173 19.18 -7.53 -0.32
N ARG A 174 18.93 -8.27 -1.40
CA ARG A 174 19.27 -7.85 -2.76
C ARG A 174 18.09 -7.17 -3.44
N VAL A 175 18.33 -5.95 -3.91
CA VAL A 175 17.45 -5.22 -4.82
C VAL A 175 18.04 -5.30 -6.22
N ASP A 176 17.42 -6.13 -7.06
CA ASP A 176 17.80 -6.23 -8.46
C ASP A 176 17.07 -5.14 -9.26
N MET A 177 17.85 -4.28 -9.92
CA MET A 177 17.31 -3.19 -10.73
C MET A 177 17.22 -3.56 -12.22
N GLY A 178 17.60 -4.80 -12.59
CA GLY A 178 17.59 -5.24 -13.98
C GLY A 178 18.55 -4.41 -14.84
N GLU A 179 18.07 -3.90 -15.97
CA GLU A 179 18.86 -3.06 -16.90
C GLU A 179 18.84 -1.56 -16.54
N ILE A 180 18.17 -1.18 -15.45
CA ILE A 180 18.04 0.21 -15.02
C ILE A 180 19.41 0.70 -14.53
N THR A 181 19.97 1.66 -15.27
CA THR A 181 21.24 2.33 -14.96
C THR A 181 21.08 3.80 -14.58
N ASN A 182 19.87 4.36 -14.71
CA ASN A 182 19.55 5.75 -14.38
C ASN A 182 18.24 5.82 -13.58
N LEU A 183 18.31 6.39 -12.38
CA LEU A 183 17.19 6.44 -11.44
C LEU A 183 16.15 7.52 -11.78
N ASN A 184 16.49 8.54 -12.58
CA ASN A 184 15.65 9.73 -12.79
C ASN A 184 14.25 9.44 -13.38
N ASN A 185 14.02 8.24 -13.92
CA ASN A 185 12.75 7.87 -14.57
C ASN A 185 12.07 6.65 -13.93
N VAL A 186 12.57 6.17 -12.80
CA VAL A 186 12.02 4.96 -12.16
C VAL A 186 11.03 5.39 -11.10
N LEU A 187 9.83 5.80 -11.50
CA LEU A 187 8.76 6.17 -10.58
C LEU A 187 7.67 5.13 -10.64
N LEU A 188 7.26 4.60 -9.48
CA LEU A 188 6.10 3.71 -9.42
C LEU A 188 4.84 4.45 -9.89
N ALA A 189 4.59 5.65 -9.34
CA ALA A 189 3.37 6.43 -9.59
C ALA A 189 3.70 7.84 -10.07
N PRO A 190 4.08 8.04 -11.36
CA PRO A 190 4.36 9.37 -11.90
C PRO A 190 3.13 10.29 -11.81
N PRO A 191 3.30 11.62 -11.78
CA PRO A 191 2.17 12.57 -11.74
C PRO A 191 1.22 12.37 -12.91
N ALA A 192 -0.05 12.72 -12.70
CA ALA A 192 -0.97 12.79 -13.82
C ALA A 192 -0.59 13.96 -14.74
N ALA A 193 -0.85 13.81 -16.04
CA ALA A 193 -0.56 14.87 -17.02
C ALA A 193 -1.30 16.20 -16.74
N SER A 194 -2.40 16.14 -15.98
CA SER A 194 -3.16 17.30 -15.52
C SER A 194 -2.58 17.99 -14.29
N ASP A 195 -1.66 17.34 -13.58
CA ASP A 195 -1.07 17.91 -12.38
C ASP A 195 -0.10 19.04 -12.78
N PRO A 196 -0.10 20.19 -12.08
CA PRO A 196 0.80 21.29 -12.42
C PRO A 196 2.27 20.84 -12.46
N ALA A 197 3.04 21.23 -13.47
CA ALA A 197 4.47 20.94 -13.46
C ALA A 197 5.16 21.72 -12.31
N PRO A 198 6.17 21.16 -11.62
CA PRO A 198 7.00 21.92 -10.70
C PRO A 198 7.63 23.14 -11.40
N THR A 199 7.68 24.29 -10.72
CA THR A 199 8.25 25.53 -11.24
C THR A 199 9.30 26.09 -10.28
N ASN A 200 10.18 26.95 -10.78
CA ASN A 200 11.13 27.67 -9.94
C ASN A 200 10.41 28.42 -8.79
N PRO A 201 10.97 28.42 -7.56
CA PRO A 201 12.29 27.93 -7.17
C PRO A 201 12.38 26.42 -6.84
N TRP A 202 11.31 25.64 -7.04
CA TRP A 202 11.25 24.20 -6.75
C TRP A 202 10.96 23.39 -8.03
N PRO A 203 11.95 23.25 -8.93
CA PRO A 203 11.74 22.68 -10.26
C PRO A 203 11.67 21.14 -10.28
N PHE A 204 11.85 20.47 -9.15
CA PHE A 204 11.85 19.01 -9.06
C PHE A 204 10.57 18.50 -8.42
N LEU A 205 10.16 17.30 -8.82
CA LEU A 205 9.10 16.56 -8.17
C LEU A 205 9.71 15.64 -7.10
N GLY A 206 9.08 15.59 -5.94
CA GLY A 206 9.27 14.55 -4.93
C GLY A 206 7.96 13.83 -4.67
N LEU A 207 8.05 12.53 -4.40
CA LEU A 207 6.91 11.67 -4.06
C LEU A 207 7.22 10.94 -2.76
N SER A 208 6.29 10.99 -1.81
CA SER A 208 6.27 10.05 -0.70
C SER A 208 5.21 9.00 -0.97
N THR A 209 5.59 7.72 -0.95
CA THR A 209 4.70 6.59 -1.20
C THR A 209 4.64 5.69 0.03
N GLY A 210 3.45 5.12 0.26
CA GLY A 210 3.26 3.98 1.16
C GLY A 210 3.49 2.65 0.43
N ASN A 211 3.07 1.55 1.04
CA ASN A 211 2.95 0.28 0.31
C ASN A 211 1.74 0.29 -0.64
N ALA A 212 1.65 -0.69 -1.54
CA ALA A 212 0.42 -1.02 -2.26
C ALA A 212 -0.28 -2.20 -1.59
N VAL A 213 -1.61 -2.25 -1.66
CA VAL A 213 -2.41 -3.37 -1.16
C VAL A 213 -3.25 -3.95 -2.27
N GLU A 214 -3.31 -5.28 -2.36
CA GLU A 214 -4.15 -5.97 -3.33
C GLU A 214 -5.64 -5.76 -3.03
N VAL A 215 -6.39 -5.30 -4.04
CA VAL A 215 -7.85 -5.14 -3.98
C VAL A 215 -8.58 -6.08 -4.94
N SER A 216 -7.86 -6.62 -5.92
CA SER A 216 -8.26 -7.75 -6.77
C SER A 216 -6.99 -8.40 -7.33
N PRO A 217 -7.02 -9.68 -7.76
CA PRO A 217 -5.82 -10.38 -8.19
C PRO A 217 -4.99 -9.60 -9.22
N GLY A 218 -3.76 -9.24 -8.86
CA GLY A 218 -2.79 -8.51 -9.69
C GLY A 218 -3.02 -7.00 -9.75
N ILE A 219 -4.01 -6.49 -9.03
CA ILE A 219 -4.40 -5.08 -9.01
C ILE A 219 -4.33 -4.58 -7.57
N GLY A 220 -3.38 -3.69 -7.33
CA GLY A 220 -3.22 -3.00 -6.08
C GLY A 220 -3.78 -1.58 -6.09
N LEU A 221 -4.09 -1.09 -4.91
CA LEU A 221 -4.30 0.32 -4.61
C LEU A 221 -3.07 0.85 -3.88
N GLY A 222 -2.69 2.10 -4.13
CA GLY A 222 -1.73 2.84 -3.32
C GLY A 222 -1.98 4.34 -3.33
N PHE A 223 -1.29 5.04 -2.43
CA PHE A 223 -1.36 6.49 -2.29
C PHE A 223 0.03 7.11 -2.44
N VAL A 224 0.05 8.34 -2.94
CA VAL A 224 1.27 9.13 -3.07
C VAL A 224 1.00 10.56 -2.62
N TRP A 225 1.95 11.13 -1.90
CA TRP A 225 1.97 12.53 -1.52
C TRP A 225 2.99 13.27 -2.37
N GLU A 226 2.52 14.21 -3.18
CA GLU A 226 3.34 14.99 -4.09
C GLU A 226 3.92 16.22 -3.40
N ILE A 227 5.21 16.46 -3.64
CA ILE A 227 5.96 17.56 -3.04
C ILE A 227 6.78 18.23 -4.14
N SER A 228 6.78 19.55 -4.19
CA SER A 228 7.74 20.29 -5.01
C SER A 228 9.09 20.36 -4.28
N ARG A 229 10.20 20.18 -4.98
CA ARG A 229 11.54 20.10 -4.41
C ARG A 229 12.49 21.08 -5.11
N ASN A 230 13.38 21.69 -4.34
CA ASN A 230 14.59 22.35 -4.83
C ASN A 230 15.79 21.41 -4.71
N THR A 231 16.98 21.89 -5.07
CA THR A 231 18.24 21.11 -4.99
C THR A 231 18.65 20.74 -3.56
N SER A 232 18.06 21.33 -2.52
CA SER A 232 18.29 20.94 -1.12
C SER A 232 17.27 19.91 -0.60
N GLY A 233 16.41 19.36 -1.48
CA GLY A 233 15.39 18.38 -1.09
C GLY A 233 14.21 18.98 -0.34
N THR A 234 14.07 20.31 -0.33
CA THR A 234 13.00 21.02 0.38
C THR A 234 12.01 21.65 -0.58
N GLY A 235 10.76 21.80 -0.17
CA GLY A 235 9.77 22.59 -0.88
C GLY A 235 8.35 22.28 -0.43
N PRO A 236 7.35 22.96 -1.01
CA PRO A 236 5.99 22.89 -0.55
C PRO A 236 5.34 21.57 -0.94
N ASP A 237 4.50 21.05 -0.03
CA ASP A 237 3.56 20.00 -0.35
C ASP A 237 2.60 20.47 -1.44
N ARG A 238 2.19 19.54 -2.31
CA ARG A 238 1.24 19.78 -3.40
C ARG A 238 -0.10 19.12 -3.13
N GLY A 239 -0.07 17.92 -2.58
CA GLY A 239 -1.27 17.20 -2.17
C GLY A 239 -1.19 15.71 -2.34
N LEU A 240 -2.35 15.08 -2.19
CA LEU A 240 -2.53 13.64 -2.20
C LEU A 240 -3.00 13.18 -3.57
N GLY A 241 -2.52 12.03 -4.02
CA GLY A 241 -3.27 11.26 -4.99
C GLY A 241 -3.16 9.77 -4.80
N MET A 242 -3.81 9.08 -5.73
CA MET A 242 -4.11 7.66 -5.63
C MET A 242 -3.75 6.99 -6.95
N TYR A 243 -3.13 5.81 -6.85
CA TYR A 243 -2.71 5.04 -8.01
C TYR A 243 -3.20 3.60 -7.93
N ARG A 244 -3.39 3.01 -9.11
CA ARG A 244 -3.60 1.59 -9.32
C ARG A 244 -2.26 0.95 -9.62
N ALA A 245 -1.80 0.08 -8.73
CA ALA A 245 -0.61 -0.74 -8.92
C ALA A 245 -0.96 -1.99 -9.76
N THR A 246 -0.11 -2.33 -10.71
CA THR A 246 -0.20 -3.55 -11.52
C THR A 246 1.20 -4.14 -11.71
N LEU A 247 1.25 -5.42 -12.06
CA LEU A 247 2.50 -6.12 -12.35
C LEU A 247 2.90 -5.89 -13.81
N GLY A 248 3.97 -5.12 -14.05
CA GLY A 248 4.62 -5.06 -15.37
C GLY A 248 5.62 -6.20 -15.56
N ASP A 249 6.18 -6.32 -16.76
CA ASP A 249 7.12 -7.41 -17.06
C ASP A 249 8.44 -7.25 -16.29
N GLU A 250 8.99 -6.04 -16.27
CA GLU A 250 10.29 -5.72 -15.64
C GLU A 250 10.14 -5.12 -14.24
N THR A 251 9.14 -4.25 -14.05
CA THR A 251 8.89 -3.56 -12.78
C THR A 251 7.39 -3.45 -12.50
N PRO A 252 6.98 -3.24 -11.23
CA PRO A 252 5.63 -2.83 -10.91
C PRO A 252 5.31 -1.48 -11.54
N ILE A 253 4.05 -1.30 -11.95
CA ILE A 253 3.56 -0.08 -12.61
C ILE A 253 2.45 0.52 -11.75
N GLY A 254 2.55 1.80 -11.40
CA GLY A 254 1.52 2.57 -10.73
C GLY A 254 0.88 3.58 -11.68
N ASN A 255 -0.37 3.35 -12.05
CA ASN A 255 -1.14 4.27 -12.88
C ASN A 255 -1.98 5.19 -11.99
N ARG A 256 -1.76 6.51 -12.04
CA ARG A 256 -2.61 7.48 -11.35
C ARG A 256 -4.07 7.35 -11.78
N THR A 257 -4.97 7.38 -10.80
CA THR A 257 -6.42 7.29 -11.02
C THR A 257 -7.05 8.61 -11.47
N GLY A 258 -6.24 9.66 -11.62
CA GLY A 258 -6.65 11.02 -11.96
C GLY A 258 -5.68 12.06 -11.40
N PRO A 259 -6.09 13.34 -11.39
CA PRO A 259 -5.34 14.41 -10.73
C PRO A 259 -5.21 14.17 -9.22
N LEU A 260 -4.52 15.05 -8.52
CA LEU A 260 -4.55 15.10 -7.05
C LEU A 260 -6.00 15.03 -6.52
N ILE A 261 -6.25 14.09 -5.61
CA ILE A 261 -7.57 13.86 -4.99
C ILE A 261 -7.80 14.79 -3.79
N ALA A 262 -6.74 15.38 -3.25
CA ALA A 262 -6.80 16.39 -2.21
C ALA A 262 -5.59 17.34 -2.29
N GLY A 263 -5.77 18.57 -1.83
CA GLY A 263 -4.72 19.61 -1.83
C GLY A 263 -3.69 19.46 -0.70
N PRO A 264 -2.77 20.43 -0.56
CA PRO A 264 -1.65 20.35 0.37
C PRO A 264 -2.06 20.43 1.85
N ASP A 265 -3.24 20.98 2.14
CA ASP A 265 -3.76 21.05 3.52
C ASP A 265 -4.43 19.75 3.98
N ALA A 266 -4.53 18.74 3.11
CA ALA A 266 -5.17 17.46 3.42
C ALA A 266 -4.27 16.53 4.23
N LEU A 267 -4.87 15.54 4.90
CA LEU A 267 -4.13 14.44 5.50
C LEU A 267 -3.39 13.62 4.39
N PRO A 268 -2.09 13.29 4.54
CA PRO A 268 -1.37 12.42 3.61
C PRO A 268 -1.76 10.95 3.84
N VAL A 269 -2.90 10.56 3.27
CA VAL A 269 -3.53 9.24 3.48
C VAL A 269 -2.61 8.10 3.04
N GLY A 270 -2.46 7.08 3.89
CA GLY A 270 -1.81 5.82 3.55
C GLY A 270 -0.29 5.88 3.38
N ILE A 271 0.35 7.01 3.70
CA ILE A 271 1.81 7.18 3.55
C ILE A 271 2.59 6.35 4.58
N MET A 272 2.01 6.06 5.74
CA MET A 272 2.62 5.10 6.66
C MET A 272 2.49 3.71 6.04
N THR A 273 1.26 3.23 5.90
CA THR A 273 0.94 1.91 5.35
C THR A 273 -0.55 1.83 5.00
N ILE A 274 -0.89 0.85 4.15
CA ILE A 274 -2.25 0.46 3.83
C ILE A 274 -2.39 -1.06 3.91
N MET A 275 -3.55 -1.54 4.33
CA MET A 275 -3.81 -2.97 4.56
C MET A 275 -5.24 -3.31 4.17
N ALA A 276 -5.44 -4.47 3.54
CA ALA A 276 -6.77 -4.98 3.21
C ALA A 276 -7.16 -5.97 4.30
N ALA A 277 -8.30 -5.73 4.93
CA ALA A 277 -8.81 -6.57 6.00
C ALA A 277 -10.33 -6.42 6.07
N GLU A 278 -11.05 -7.49 6.40
CA GLU A 278 -12.48 -7.45 6.71
C GLU A 278 -13.36 -6.84 5.60
N GLY A 279 -12.93 -6.93 4.33
CA GLY A 279 -13.65 -6.32 3.19
C GLY A 279 -13.41 -4.82 2.99
N TYR A 280 -12.47 -4.24 3.74
CA TYR A 280 -12.04 -2.84 3.64
C TYR A 280 -10.57 -2.72 3.25
N VAL A 281 -10.21 -1.58 2.67
CA VAL A 281 -8.84 -1.08 2.67
C VAL A 281 -8.70 -0.08 3.80
N TYR A 282 -7.87 -0.40 4.78
CA TYR A 282 -7.47 0.49 5.87
C TYR A 282 -6.23 1.27 5.48
N THR A 283 -6.21 2.56 5.81
CA THR A 283 -5.10 3.49 5.58
C THR A 283 -4.61 4.03 6.91
N TYR A 284 -3.30 4.03 7.11
CA TYR A 284 -2.67 4.56 8.31
C TYR A 284 -1.77 5.72 7.92
N THR A 285 -1.85 6.79 8.72
CA THR A 285 -1.07 8.01 8.52
C THR A 285 -0.65 8.58 9.88
N ASN A 286 0.57 9.10 9.96
CA ASN A 286 1.03 9.78 11.16
C ASN A 286 0.46 11.21 11.28
N LYS A 287 0.21 11.68 12.51
CA LYS A 287 -0.21 13.05 12.84
C LYS A 287 0.93 14.08 12.94
N ASN A 288 2.16 13.72 12.60
CA ASN A 288 3.43 14.39 12.93
C ASN A 288 3.62 14.66 14.43
N GLY A 289 4.73 14.15 14.97
CA GLY A 289 5.03 14.18 16.40
C GLY A 289 4.46 12.95 17.13
N PRO A 290 4.54 12.89 18.46
CA PRO A 290 4.09 11.74 19.25
C PRO A 290 2.56 11.57 19.29
N ASP A 291 1.80 12.40 18.57
CA ASP A 291 0.36 12.64 18.74
C ASP A 291 -0.53 11.54 18.15
N GLY A 292 0.05 10.43 17.68
CA GLY A 292 -0.66 9.22 17.30
C GLY A 292 -0.83 8.98 15.82
N ILE A 293 -1.54 7.90 15.51
CA ILE A 293 -1.83 7.44 14.15
C ILE A 293 -3.30 7.68 13.83
N VAL A 294 -3.59 8.21 12.65
CA VAL A 294 -4.93 8.31 12.07
C VAL A 294 -5.18 7.06 11.23
N VAL A 295 -6.37 6.48 11.40
CA VAL A 295 -6.85 5.37 10.57
C VAL A 295 -8.07 5.82 9.76
N GLY A 296 -8.02 5.51 8.47
CA GLY A 296 -9.12 5.65 7.52
C GLY A 296 -9.44 4.32 6.88
N ARG A 297 -10.61 4.21 6.26
CA ARG A 297 -10.97 3.02 5.47
C ARG A 297 -11.94 3.35 4.33
N ALA A 298 -11.96 2.48 3.34
CA ALA A 298 -13.02 2.39 2.33
C ALA A 298 -13.33 0.91 2.07
N VAL A 299 -14.56 0.59 1.67
CA VAL A 299 -14.91 -0.77 1.22
C VAL A 299 -14.06 -1.12 -0.01
N VAL A 300 -13.57 -2.36 -0.11
CA VAL A 300 -12.69 -2.79 -1.22
C VAL A 300 -13.29 -2.48 -2.60
N ALA A 301 -14.61 -2.66 -2.77
CA ALA A 301 -15.32 -2.36 -4.02
C ALA A 301 -15.24 -0.88 -4.42
N ASP A 302 -15.09 0.02 -3.45
CA ASP A 302 -15.04 1.48 -3.64
C ASP A 302 -13.64 2.05 -3.35
N ALA A 303 -12.61 1.20 -3.26
CA ALA A 303 -11.26 1.60 -2.84
C ALA A 303 -10.62 2.67 -3.76
N PHE A 304 -11.02 2.72 -5.04
CA PHE A 304 -10.56 3.75 -5.98
C PHE A 304 -11.42 5.03 -6.00
N ASN A 305 -12.44 5.12 -5.15
CA ASN A 305 -13.25 6.32 -4.99
C ASN A 305 -12.77 7.10 -3.76
N PRO A 306 -12.08 8.23 -3.91
CA PRO A 306 -11.58 9.00 -2.77
C PRO A 306 -12.69 9.51 -1.85
N ASN A 307 -13.92 9.69 -2.35
CA ASN A 307 -15.07 10.14 -1.56
C ASN A 307 -15.70 9.00 -0.72
N ALA A 308 -15.34 7.75 -0.97
CA ALA A 308 -15.82 6.61 -0.19
C ALA A 308 -15.03 6.41 1.12
N TYR A 309 -13.90 7.11 1.27
CA TYR A 309 -13.09 7.01 2.48
C TYR A 309 -13.77 7.67 3.68
N GLU A 310 -13.76 6.96 4.79
CA GLU A 310 -14.17 7.44 6.10
C GLU A 310 -13.01 7.29 7.10
N PHE A 311 -12.92 8.21 8.06
CA PHE A 311 -11.85 8.26 9.04
C PHE A 311 -12.41 8.17 10.45
N LEU A 312 -11.73 7.40 11.30
CA LEU A 312 -12.18 7.20 12.67
C LEU A 312 -11.86 8.44 13.49
N ASN A 313 -12.90 9.05 14.07
CA ASN A 313 -12.71 10.15 15.00
C ASN A 313 -12.42 9.62 16.42
N LEU A 314 -11.87 10.49 17.28
CA LEU A 314 -11.54 10.14 18.67
C LEU A 314 -12.77 9.87 19.55
N LYS A 315 -13.99 10.05 19.02
CA LYS A 315 -15.25 9.66 19.68
C LYS A 315 -15.70 8.24 19.27
N GLY A 316 -14.91 7.54 18.45
CA GLY A 316 -15.20 6.18 18.00
C GLY A 316 -16.20 6.09 16.85
N THR A 317 -16.44 7.17 16.11
CA THR A 317 -17.33 7.16 14.94
C THR A 317 -16.56 7.40 13.65
N TRP A 318 -16.92 6.69 12.59
CA TRP A 318 -16.38 6.91 11.24
C TRP A 318 -17.03 8.14 10.61
N VAL A 319 -16.22 9.03 10.06
CA VAL A 319 -16.65 10.27 9.40
C VAL A 319 -16.18 10.25 7.96
N GLN A 320 -17.11 10.39 7.02
CA GLN A 320 -16.81 10.38 5.58
C GLN A 320 -16.03 11.62 5.13
N GLY A 321 -15.08 11.41 4.22
CA GLY A 321 -14.24 12.45 3.62
C GLY A 321 -12.84 12.49 4.20
N ILE A 322 -11.86 12.86 3.37
CA ILE A 322 -10.47 13.04 3.79
C ILE A 322 -10.37 14.33 4.63
N PRO A 323 -10.03 14.26 5.92
CA PRO A 323 -9.94 15.46 6.75
C PRO A 323 -8.73 16.32 6.34
N SER A 324 -8.79 17.60 6.70
CA SER A 324 -7.58 18.43 6.65
C SER A 324 -6.57 17.91 7.66
N TYR A 325 -5.30 18.16 7.41
CA TYR A 325 -4.21 17.78 8.30
C TYR A 325 -4.39 18.37 9.71
N ALA A 326 -4.80 19.64 9.78
CA ALA A 326 -5.05 20.34 11.04
C ALA A 326 -6.21 19.73 11.84
N ASP A 327 -7.29 19.34 11.17
CA ASP A 327 -8.45 18.69 11.80
C ASP A 327 -8.11 17.25 12.24
N ALA A 328 -7.45 16.49 11.36
CA ALA A 328 -7.02 15.12 11.62
C ALA A 328 -6.17 15.01 12.89
N LYS A 329 -5.24 15.96 13.08
CA LYS A 329 -4.38 16.02 14.26
C LYS A 329 -5.17 16.07 15.57
N LEU A 330 -6.24 16.86 15.61
CA LEU A 330 -7.01 17.13 16.82
C LEU A 330 -8.14 16.12 17.06
N ASN A 331 -8.76 15.61 15.99
CA ASN A 331 -10.06 14.96 16.10
C ASN A 331 -10.11 13.51 15.63
N TYR A 332 -9.07 12.99 14.97
CA TYR A 332 -9.06 11.65 14.37
C TYR A 332 -8.01 10.75 15.00
N GLY A 333 -8.13 9.43 14.88
CA GLY A 333 -7.16 8.51 15.48
C GLY A 333 -7.58 7.06 15.42
N VAL A 334 -6.69 6.16 15.83
CA VAL A 334 -7.05 4.78 16.18
C VAL A 334 -7.96 4.74 17.42
N ALA A 335 -8.72 3.66 17.58
CA ALA A 335 -9.55 3.44 18.76
C ALA A 335 -8.70 3.15 20.01
N GLY A 336 -9.27 3.45 21.18
CA GLY A 336 -8.69 3.17 22.49
C GLY A 336 -7.90 4.33 23.10
N ASP A 337 -7.54 4.16 24.37
CA ASP A 337 -6.83 5.19 25.16
C ASP A 337 -5.30 5.15 24.96
N VAL A 338 -4.77 4.02 24.48
CA VAL A 338 -3.36 3.90 24.12
C VAL A 338 -3.17 4.57 22.77
N VAL A 339 -2.30 5.60 22.74
CA VAL A 339 -1.91 6.29 21.53
C VAL A 339 -0.60 5.69 21.02
N PRO A 340 -0.60 4.92 19.92
CA PRO A 340 0.63 4.40 19.36
C PRO A 340 1.55 5.53 18.94
N ILE A 341 2.76 5.55 19.49
CA ILE A 341 3.77 6.56 19.18
C ILE A 341 4.29 6.34 17.76
N SER A 342 4.36 7.38 16.93
CA SER A 342 4.98 7.30 15.60
C SER A 342 5.72 8.58 15.22
N TYR A 343 6.96 8.45 14.75
CA TYR A 343 7.77 9.56 14.20
C TYR A 343 7.92 9.48 12.69
N GLY A 344 6.83 9.20 11.99
CA GLY A 344 6.66 9.50 10.57
C GLY A 344 6.25 8.29 9.74
N GLN A 345 6.62 7.09 10.17
CA GLN A 345 6.55 5.90 9.34
C GLN A 345 6.44 4.62 10.17
N GLY A 346 5.96 3.57 9.52
CA GLY A 346 5.78 2.25 10.08
C GLY A 346 4.89 1.40 9.19
N SER A 347 4.42 0.27 9.70
CA SER A 347 3.68 -0.71 8.92
C SER A 347 2.62 -1.42 9.75
N ALA A 348 1.65 -2.03 9.08
CA ALA A 348 0.56 -2.77 9.72
C ALA A 348 0.38 -4.10 9.00
N MET A 349 0.09 -5.16 9.76
CA MET A 349 -0.19 -6.48 9.21
C MET A 349 -1.07 -7.30 10.14
N TRP A 350 -1.69 -8.34 9.62
CA TRP A 350 -2.22 -9.43 10.43
C TRP A 350 -1.14 -10.49 10.71
N SER A 351 -1.03 -10.94 11.96
CA SER A 351 -0.15 -12.06 12.35
C SER A 351 -0.94 -13.36 12.45
N ASN A 352 -0.56 -14.37 11.67
CA ASN A 352 -1.17 -15.71 11.76
C ASN A 352 -0.76 -16.43 13.05
N TYR A 353 0.45 -16.20 13.54
CA TYR A 353 0.95 -16.82 14.77
C TYR A 353 0.30 -16.24 16.03
N LEU A 354 0.13 -14.92 16.09
CA LEU A 354 -0.47 -14.26 17.25
C LEU A 354 -2.00 -14.14 17.16
N GLU A 355 -2.55 -14.32 15.96
CA GLU A 355 -3.95 -14.05 15.64
C GLU A 355 -4.36 -12.62 16.04
N LYS A 356 -3.50 -11.64 15.72
CA LYS A 356 -3.72 -10.21 15.99
C LYS A 356 -3.27 -9.34 14.84
N TYR A 357 -3.90 -8.17 14.71
CA TYR A 357 -3.34 -7.08 13.94
C TYR A 357 -2.16 -6.49 14.70
N MET A 358 -1.06 -6.27 13.99
CA MET A 358 0.17 -5.69 14.50
C MET A 358 0.42 -4.35 13.82
N LEU A 359 0.74 -3.33 14.60
CA LEU A 359 1.09 -1.99 14.14
C LEU A 359 2.52 -1.69 14.55
N PHE A 360 3.45 -1.79 13.59
CA PHE A 360 4.86 -1.51 13.76
C PHE A 360 5.15 -0.02 13.57
N THR A 361 5.94 0.54 14.47
CA THR A 361 6.26 1.97 14.49
C THR A 361 7.57 2.20 15.24
N GLY A 362 8.06 3.44 15.22
CA GLY A 362 9.23 3.82 15.97
C GLY A 362 9.09 5.10 16.78
N GLU A 363 9.98 5.24 17.75
CA GLU A 363 10.07 6.41 18.63
C GLU A 363 11.43 7.10 18.49
N LEU A 364 11.40 8.44 18.34
CA LEU A 364 12.58 9.32 18.38
C LEU A 364 13.73 8.90 17.46
N GLY A 365 13.42 8.27 16.32
CA GLY A 365 14.43 7.80 15.36
C GLY A 365 15.38 6.74 15.94
N SER A 366 14.94 5.95 16.94
CA SER A 366 15.81 4.92 17.55
C SER A 366 15.10 3.68 18.09
N ALA A 367 13.89 3.76 18.63
CA ALA A 367 13.23 2.55 19.13
C ALA A 367 12.35 1.91 18.05
N MET A 368 12.51 0.60 17.81
CA MET A 368 11.59 -0.21 17.03
C MET A 368 10.61 -0.90 17.97
N MET A 369 9.32 -0.79 17.69
CA MET A 369 8.27 -1.38 18.53
C MET A 369 7.05 -1.76 17.70
N PHE A 370 6.16 -2.53 18.31
CA PHE A 370 4.83 -2.77 17.75
C PHE A 370 3.75 -2.72 18.82
N TYR A 371 2.51 -2.58 18.35
CA TYR A 371 1.29 -2.68 19.14
C TYR A 371 0.41 -3.78 18.53
N THR A 372 -0.49 -4.36 19.32
CA THR A 372 -1.42 -5.41 18.84
C THR A 372 -2.88 -5.06 19.08
N SER A 373 -3.78 -5.56 18.24
CA SER A 373 -5.22 -5.33 18.35
C SER A 373 -6.01 -6.50 17.76
N GLU A 374 -7.23 -6.70 18.26
CA GLU A 374 -8.20 -7.64 17.66
C GLU A 374 -8.79 -7.12 16.35
N THR A 375 -8.78 -5.80 16.15
CA THR A 375 -9.29 -5.14 14.93
C THR A 375 -8.20 -4.33 14.25
N PRO A 376 -8.32 -4.01 12.95
CA PRO A 376 -7.36 -3.18 12.23
C PRO A 376 -7.20 -1.78 12.81
N TYR A 377 -8.20 -1.26 13.51
CA TYR A 377 -8.29 0.13 13.93
C TYR A 377 -8.17 0.33 15.45
N GLY A 378 -7.95 -0.73 16.22
CA GLY A 378 -7.80 -0.70 17.68
C GLY A 378 -9.04 -1.20 18.44
N PRO A 379 -9.01 -1.21 19.79
CA PRO A 379 -7.98 -0.65 20.65
C PRO A 379 -6.65 -1.41 20.59
N PHE A 380 -5.54 -0.67 20.54
CA PHE A 380 -4.19 -1.24 20.50
C PHE A 380 -3.63 -1.44 21.91
N ALA A 381 -2.95 -2.58 22.13
CA ALA A 381 -2.17 -2.91 23.32
C ALA A 381 -0.67 -2.83 23.01
N GLY A 382 0.14 -2.43 24.00
CA GLY A 382 1.59 -2.24 23.85
C GLY A 382 2.07 -1.00 24.61
N PRO A 383 3.27 -0.47 24.27
CA PRO A 383 4.19 -0.94 23.23
C PRO A 383 4.94 -2.22 23.61
N TYR A 384 5.18 -3.07 22.60
CA TYR A 384 6.15 -4.16 22.65
C TYR A 384 7.45 -3.69 21.98
N VAL A 385 8.41 -3.23 22.77
CA VAL A 385 9.70 -2.74 22.27
C VAL A 385 10.54 -3.93 21.78
N ILE A 386 10.97 -3.87 20.52
CA ILE A 386 11.79 -4.89 19.86
C ILE A 386 13.27 -4.60 20.10
N GLU A 387 13.72 -3.40 19.74
CA GLU A 387 15.14 -3.02 19.75
C GLU A 387 15.29 -1.50 19.81
N THR A 388 16.43 -0.99 20.29
CA THR A 388 16.76 0.45 20.27
C THR A 388 18.04 0.70 19.47
N VAL A 389 17.87 0.99 18.18
CA VAL A 389 18.92 1.25 17.19
C VAL A 389 18.55 2.45 16.33
N LEU A 390 19.51 3.33 16.04
CA LEU A 390 19.25 4.51 15.21
C LEU A 390 18.59 4.10 13.88
N GLY A 391 17.45 4.72 13.61
CA GLY A 391 16.70 4.54 12.38
C GLY A 391 15.25 4.98 12.47
N TYR A 392 14.63 5.12 11.31
CA TYR A 392 13.23 5.47 11.13
C TYR A 392 12.59 4.51 10.11
N GLY A 393 11.26 4.48 10.09
CA GLY A 393 10.52 3.62 9.18
C GLY A 393 10.62 2.14 9.54
N VAL A 394 9.79 1.70 10.50
CA VAL A 394 9.73 0.29 10.90
C VAL A 394 8.77 -0.48 9.98
N ASN A 395 9.34 -1.13 8.96
CA ASN A 395 8.56 -1.81 7.93
C ASN A 395 8.64 -3.33 8.09
N VAL A 396 7.50 -4.01 8.20
CA VAL A 396 7.43 -5.46 8.25
C VAL A 396 7.25 -6.06 6.86
N HIS A 397 7.88 -7.21 6.63
CA HIS A 397 7.94 -7.88 5.33
C HIS A 397 7.42 -9.32 5.43
N PRO A 398 6.09 -9.52 5.52
CA PRO A 398 5.50 -10.82 5.83
C PRO A 398 5.77 -11.88 4.76
N PHE A 399 6.04 -11.47 3.51
CA PHE A 399 6.37 -12.39 2.41
C PHE A 399 7.56 -13.32 2.72
N TRP A 400 8.56 -12.85 3.49
CA TRP A 400 9.70 -13.70 3.87
C TRP A 400 9.47 -14.50 5.15
N SER A 401 8.34 -14.34 5.84
CA SER A 401 7.99 -15.26 6.92
C SER A 401 7.99 -16.67 6.35
N PRO A 402 8.83 -17.59 6.87
CA PRO A 402 8.76 -19.00 6.51
C PRO A 402 7.33 -19.48 6.68
N ASP A 403 6.86 -20.33 5.76
CA ASP A 403 5.54 -20.96 5.70
C ASP A 403 4.29 -20.06 5.81
N GLY A 404 4.46 -18.74 5.96
CA GLY A 404 3.37 -17.80 6.22
C GLY A 404 2.82 -17.84 7.65
N SER A 405 3.44 -18.57 8.60
CA SER A 405 2.95 -18.62 9.99
C SER A 405 3.09 -17.31 10.73
N HIS A 406 4.01 -16.42 10.34
CA HIS A 406 4.36 -15.21 11.08
C HIS A 406 4.96 -15.48 12.46
N LYS A 407 5.43 -16.71 12.72
CA LYS A 407 6.27 -17.05 13.89
C LYS A 407 7.66 -16.39 13.79
N THR A 408 8.12 -16.18 12.57
CA THR A 408 9.32 -15.40 12.24
C THR A 408 8.89 -14.24 11.35
N LEU A 409 9.25 -13.02 11.73
CA LEU A 409 9.01 -11.82 10.95
C LEU A 409 10.32 -11.16 10.55
N TYR A 410 10.33 -10.56 9.36
CA TYR A 410 11.43 -9.74 8.88
C TYR A 410 11.00 -8.28 8.91
N ILE A 411 11.81 -7.44 9.53
CA ILE A 411 11.50 -6.04 9.80
C ILE A 411 12.69 -5.20 9.35
N SER A 412 12.46 -4.08 8.69
CA SER A 412 13.50 -3.13 8.34
C SER A 412 13.37 -1.78 9.03
N SER A 413 14.50 -1.09 9.14
CA SER A 413 14.60 0.30 9.62
C SER A 413 15.76 1.00 8.91
N GLY A 414 15.57 2.27 8.55
CA GLY A 414 16.52 3.05 7.75
C GLY A 414 17.22 4.18 8.53
N TRP A 415 18.51 4.38 8.29
CA TRP A 415 19.28 5.54 8.76
C TRP A 415 20.43 5.83 7.82
N ASN A 416 20.77 7.12 7.61
CA ASN A 416 21.88 7.55 6.75
C ASN A 416 21.90 6.84 5.38
N ASN A 417 20.73 6.82 4.72
CA ASN A 417 20.53 6.20 3.40
C ASN A 417 20.86 4.69 3.34
N THR A 418 20.85 4.01 4.48
CA THR A 418 21.01 2.56 4.58
C THR A 418 19.77 1.99 5.25
N ILE A 419 19.20 0.92 4.68
CA ILE A 419 18.10 0.17 5.29
C ILE A 419 18.67 -1.13 5.83
N HIS A 420 18.56 -1.32 7.15
CA HIS A 420 18.93 -2.56 7.83
C HIS A 420 17.72 -3.48 7.95
N MET A 421 17.95 -4.77 7.77
CA MET A 421 16.97 -5.83 7.95
C MET A 421 17.26 -6.60 9.24
N TYR A 422 16.20 -6.89 9.97
CA TYR A 422 16.19 -7.60 11.23
C TYR A 422 15.24 -8.79 11.14
N LYS A 423 15.56 -9.86 11.85
CA LYS A 423 14.72 -11.05 12.01
C LYS A 423 14.21 -11.08 13.44
N LEU A 424 12.90 -11.06 13.60
CA LEU A 424 12.19 -11.19 14.87
C LEU A 424 11.56 -12.59 14.94
N ASP A 425 12.02 -13.40 15.89
CA ASP A 425 11.48 -14.75 16.13
C ASP A 425 10.66 -14.79 17.42
N PHE A 426 9.52 -15.47 17.39
CA PHE A 426 8.68 -15.75 18.56
C PHE A 426 8.72 -17.23 18.92
N ASP A 427 8.80 -17.57 20.21
CA ASP A 427 8.80 -18.94 20.76
C ASP A 427 7.85 -19.06 21.97
N TYR A 428 6.74 -18.32 21.91
CA TYR A 428 5.72 -18.30 22.95
C TYR A 428 4.96 -19.62 23.05
#